data_AF-A0A6B2SLI4-F1
#
_entry.id   AF-A0A6B2SLI4-F1
#
_cell.length_a   1.000
_cell.length_b   1.000
_cell.length_c   1.000
_cell.angle_alpha   90.00
_cell.angle_beta   90.00
_cell.angle_gamma   90.00
#
_symmetry.space_group_name_H-M   'P 1'
#
loop_
_entity.id
_entity.type
_entity.pdbx_description
1 polymer ?
#
loop_
_entity_poly.entity_id
_entity_poly.type
_entity_poly.pdbx_seq_one_letter_code
_entity_poly.pdbx_strand_id
1 'polypeptide(L)' 'MSRAALLVLADGRFPAGGHAHSGGAEAAVKAGRITGAASLEAFCRGRLHTSGLVAAALAAAAALGADPAAL' A
#
# COMPACT_ATOMS: atom_id res chain seq x y z
N MET A 1 16.10 13.43 3.79
CA MET A 1 16.03 12.95 2.38
C MET A 1 15.76 14.12 1.44
N SER A 2 16.29 14.11 0.22
CA SER A 2 15.94 15.11 -0.78
C SER A 2 14.53 14.85 -1.35
N ARG A 3 13.81 15.90 -1.75
CA ARG A 3 12.47 15.78 -2.36
C ARG A 3 12.48 14.91 -3.62
N ALA A 4 13.54 15.00 -4.42
CA ALA A 4 13.71 14.19 -5.63
C ALA A 4 13.78 12.69 -5.32
N ALA A 5 14.48 12.30 -4.25
CA ALA A 5 14.55 10.90 -3.83
C ALA A 5 13.17 10.35 -3.41
N LEU A 6 12.36 11.15 -2.72
CA LEU A 6 11.00 10.76 -2.34
C LEU A 6 10.08 10.57 -3.57
N LEU A 7 10.23 11.41 -4.60
CA LEU A 7 9.47 11.25 -5.83
C LEU A 7 9.85 9.98 -6.60
N VAL A 8 11.15 9.64 -6.64
CA VAL A 8 11.62 8.39 -7.25
C VAL A 8 11.05 7.17 -6.51
N LEU A 9 11.01 7.22 -5.18
CA LEU A 9 10.46 6.12 -4.36
C LEU A 9 8.95 5.92 -4.57
N ALA A 10 8.20 6.99 -4.81
CA ALA A 10 6.77 6.95 -5.04
C ALA A 10 6.38 6.64 -6.51
N ASP A 11 7.35 6.53 -7.42
CA ASP A 11 7.11 6.29 -8.84
C ASP A 11 6.69 4.85 -9.09
N GLY A 12 5.59 4.63 -9.82
CA GLY A 12 5.16 3.28 -10.23
C GLY A 12 6.17 2.56 -11.14
N ARG A 13 7.10 3.26 -11.76
CA ARG A 13 8.17 2.62 -12.55
C ARG A 13 9.33 2.15 -11.67
N PHE A 14 9.31 2.44 -10.37
CA PHE A 14 10.35 2.00 -9.45
C PHE A 14 10.40 0.45 -9.42
N PRO A 15 11.56 -0.17 -9.72
CA PRO A 15 11.67 -1.60 -9.97
C PRO A 15 11.71 -2.43 -8.66
N ALA A 16 10.79 -2.17 -7.74
CA ALA A 16 10.65 -2.89 -6.47
C ALA A 16 9.74 -4.12 -6.54
N GLY A 17 9.19 -4.45 -7.72
CA GLY A 17 8.33 -5.63 -7.90
C GLY A 17 6.90 -5.50 -7.33
N GLY A 18 6.52 -4.37 -6.72
CA GLY A 18 5.20 -4.19 -6.09
C GLY A 18 3.98 -4.27 -7.02
N HIS A 19 4.18 -4.11 -8.32
CA HIS A 19 3.12 -4.21 -9.35
C HIS A 19 2.59 -5.64 -9.52
N ALA A 20 3.31 -6.64 -9.02
CA ALA A 20 2.90 -8.04 -9.08
C ALA A 20 1.77 -8.39 -8.09
N HIS A 21 1.43 -7.49 -7.15
CA HIS A 21 0.42 -7.76 -6.14
C HIS A 21 -0.80 -6.83 -6.30
N SER A 22 -1.91 -7.38 -6.79
CA SER A 22 -3.21 -6.66 -6.85
C SER A 22 -3.76 -6.27 -5.47
N GLY A 23 -3.15 -6.80 -4.40
CA GLY A 23 -3.51 -6.58 -3.00
C GLY A 23 -4.99 -6.89 -2.71
N GLY A 24 -5.48 -7.97 -3.29
CA GLY A 24 -6.83 -8.48 -3.09
C GLY A 24 -7.90 -7.89 -4.01
N ALA A 25 -7.55 -6.89 -4.83
CA ALA A 25 -8.51 -6.26 -5.76
C ALA A 25 -9.04 -7.28 -6.78
N GLU A 26 -8.18 -8.12 -7.36
CA GLU A 26 -8.60 -9.16 -8.32
C GLU A 26 -9.60 -10.15 -7.71
N ALA A 27 -9.36 -10.60 -6.49
CA ALA A 27 -10.28 -11.49 -5.78
C ALA A 27 -11.60 -10.79 -5.43
N ALA A 28 -11.57 -9.50 -5.07
CA ALA A 28 -12.76 -8.71 -4.79
C ALA A 28 -13.61 -8.45 -6.05
N VAL A 29 -12.98 -8.27 -7.21
CA VAL A 29 -13.67 -8.24 -8.52
C VAL A 29 -14.32 -9.58 -8.82
N LYS A 30 -13.57 -10.69 -8.72
CA LYS A 30 -14.13 -12.04 -8.94
C LYS A 30 -15.32 -12.36 -8.02
N ALA A 31 -15.32 -11.81 -6.81
CA ALA A 31 -16.40 -11.98 -5.83
C ALA A 31 -17.57 -10.98 -6.02
N GLY A 32 -17.58 -10.15 -7.06
CA GLY A 32 -18.63 -9.16 -7.31
C GLY A 32 -18.68 -7.99 -6.33
N ARG A 33 -17.63 -7.80 -5.51
CA ARG A 33 -17.55 -6.71 -4.51
C ARG A 33 -16.99 -5.41 -5.10
N ILE A 34 -16.18 -5.51 -6.16
CA ILE A 34 -15.74 -4.38 -6.97
C ILE A 34 -16.35 -4.52 -8.36
N THR A 35 -17.19 -3.57 -8.72
CA THR A 35 -17.99 -3.54 -9.95
C THR A 35 -17.80 -2.27 -10.77
N GLY A 36 -17.06 -1.29 -10.23
CA GLY A 36 -16.78 -0.02 -10.88
C GLY A 36 -15.97 0.92 -9.99
N ALA A 37 -15.84 2.18 -10.42
CA ALA A 37 -14.99 3.16 -9.74
C ALA A 37 -15.42 3.42 -8.28
N ALA A 38 -16.72 3.58 -8.02
CA ALA A 38 -17.21 3.85 -6.67
C ALA A 38 -16.95 2.68 -5.70
N SER A 39 -17.15 1.42 -6.14
CA SER A 39 -16.86 0.25 -5.31
C SER A 39 -15.36 -0.01 -5.17
N LEU A 40 -14.55 0.36 -6.17
CA LEU A 40 -13.10 0.38 -6.06
C LEU A 40 -12.61 1.42 -5.04
N GLU A 41 -13.19 2.62 -5.03
CA GLU A 41 -12.86 3.64 -4.04
C GLU A 41 -13.16 3.15 -2.62
N ALA A 42 -14.35 2.58 -2.40
CA ALA A 42 -14.73 2.01 -1.12
C ALA A 42 -13.76 0.88 -0.69
N PHE A 43 -13.37 0.01 -1.62
CA PHE A 43 -12.38 -1.03 -1.37
C PHE A 43 -11.01 -0.44 -0.98
N CYS A 44 -10.51 0.55 -1.73
CA CYS A 44 -9.24 1.22 -1.45
C CYS A 44 -9.26 1.90 -0.08
N ARG A 45 -10.34 2.60 0.26
CA ARG A 45 -10.53 3.22 1.58
C ARG A 45 -10.51 2.17 2.70
N GLY A 46 -11.23 1.05 2.52
CA GLY A 46 -11.20 -0.07 3.47
C GLY A 46 -9.79 -0.64 3.66
N ARG A 47 -8.99 -0.75 2.60
CA ARG A 47 -7.60 -1.20 2.70
C ARG A 47 -6.71 -0.21 3.45
N LEU A 48 -6.90 1.09 3.27
CA LEU A 48 -6.13 2.11 4.02
C LEU A 48 -6.29 1.95 5.53
N HIS A 49 -7.48 1.56 5.99
CA HIS A 49 -7.77 1.35 7.41
C HIS A 49 -7.38 -0.03 7.95
N THR A 50 -6.88 -0.93 7.11
CA THR A 50 -6.50 -2.30 7.51
C THR A 50 -5.04 -2.58 7.19
N SER A 51 -4.73 -3.24 6.07
CA SER A 51 -3.35 -3.54 5.69
C SER A 51 -2.51 -2.29 5.46
N GLY A 52 -3.12 -1.22 4.94
CA GLY A 52 -2.46 0.07 4.75
C GLY A 52 -2.02 0.70 6.07
N LEU A 53 -2.84 0.60 7.12
CA LEU A 53 -2.52 1.13 8.45
C LEU A 53 -1.30 0.41 9.05
N VAL A 54 -1.27 -0.93 8.98
CA VAL A 54 -0.14 -1.73 9.49
C VAL A 54 1.15 -1.41 8.73
N ALA A 55 1.08 -1.35 7.40
CA ALA A 55 2.23 -1.01 6.57
C ALA A 55 2.75 0.41 6.87
N ALA A 56 1.86 1.38 7.06
CA ALA A 56 2.22 2.75 7.43
C ALA A 56 2.87 2.82 8.82
N ALA A 57 2.34 2.08 9.80
CA ALA A 57 2.92 2.02 11.15
C ALA A 57 4.34 1.45 11.14
N LEU A 58 4.55 0.34 10.42
CA LEU A 58 5.88 -0.28 10.30
C LEU A 58 6.86 0.62 9.53
N ALA A 59 6.41 1.27 8.45
CA ALA A 59 7.24 2.23 7.72
C ALA A 59 7.66 3.42 8.60
N ALA A 60 6.73 3.93 9.43
CA ALA A 60 7.03 4.99 10.39
C ALA A 60 8.03 4.53 11.46
N ALA A 61 7.83 3.33 12.03
CA ALA A 61 8.74 2.76 13.02
C ALA A 61 10.17 2.59 12.45
N ALA A 62 10.28 2.05 11.23
CA ALA A 62 11.58 1.92 10.54
C ALA A 62 12.23 3.29 10.28
N ALA A 63 11.45 4.29 9.83
CA ALA A 63 11.96 5.64 9.60
C ALA A 63 12.44 6.33 10.90
N LEU A 64 11.86 5.97 12.05
CA LEU A 64 12.26 6.43 13.37
C LEU A 64 13.42 5.62 13.98
N GLY A 65 13.90 4.57 13.29
CA GLY A 65 15.00 3.74 13.75
C GLY A 65 14.63 2.74 14.84
N ALA A 66 13.35 2.35 14.93
CA ALA A 66 12.91 1.29 15.84
C ALA A 66 13.60 -0.04 15.49
N ASP A 67 13.98 -0.81 16.50
CA ASP A 67 14.52 -2.15 16.33
C ASP A 67 13.43 -3.08 15.76
N PRO A 68 13.63 -3.69 14.57
CA PRO A 68 12.67 -4.63 14.00
C PRO A 68 12.36 -5.83 14.91
N ALA A 69 13.29 -6.24 15.79
CA ALA A 69 13.04 -7.33 16.74
C ALA A 69 12.08 -6.93 17.88
N ALA A 70 11.78 -5.64 18.03
CA ALA A 70 10.88 -5.09 19.04
C ALA A 70 9.49 -4.70 18.49
N LEU A 71 9.23 -4.94 17.20
CA LEU A 71 7.95 -4.68 16.51
C LEU A 71 7.10 -5.95 16.41
#